data_AF-A0AB38CWK0-F1
#
_entry.id   AF-A0AB38CWK0-F1
#
_cell.length_a   1.000
_cell.length_b   1.000
_cell.length_c   1.000
_cell.angle_alpha   90.00
_cell.angle_beta   90.00
_cell.angle_gamma   90.00
#
_symmetry.space_group_name_H-M   'P 1'
#
loop_
_entity.id
_entity.type
_entity.pdbx_description
1 polymer ?
#
loop_
_entity_poly.entity_id
_entity_poly.type
_entity_poly.pdbx_seq_one_letter_code
_entity_poly.pdbx_strand_id
1 'polypeptide(L)'
;MKHYKVIGAAAATIAFGLSACGTHDAEPVADSKDLAVTGLTTSIIGPYGYLEDCSNPAMPDDPKNLLIGNWPKFDVCSLMTVSEDETPLSYVKAKAVVYDARMKALTQKKALSELIVEGTQRISASPPAQRPALTYEYRTRIATAHAQLIQGVNDSMSAFLGLPPAGFQIDYLAR
;
A
#
# COMPACT_ATOMS: atom_id res chain seq x y z
N MET A 1 20.51 49.11 -16.79
CA MET A 1 19.22 48.46 -17.14
C MET A 1 19.56 47.16 -17.86
N LYS A 2 19.14 46.01 -17.29
CA LYS A 2 19.38 44.68 -17.84
C LYS A 2 18.47 44.47 -19.04
N HIS A 3 19.03 44.11 -20.20
CA HIS A 3 18.25 43.68 -21.36
C HIS A 3 18.48 42.18 -21.56
N TYR A 4 17.54 41.37 -21.08
CA TYR A 4 17.46 39.96 -21.44
C TYR A 4 16.59 39.84 -22.69
N LYS A 5 17.21 39.38 -23.77
CA LYS A 5 16.51 39.00 -25.00
C LYS A 5 16.04 37.55 -24.85
N VAL A 6 14.73 37.34 -24.85
CA VAL A 6 14.11 36.03 -24.99
C VAL A 6 13.71 35.86 -26.45
N ILE A 7 14.30 34.85 -27.09
CA ILE A 7 13.99 34.30 -28.41
C ILE A 7 14.10 32.79 -28.16
N GLY A 8 13.21 31.88 -28.53
CA GLY A 8 11.99 31.86 -29.30
C GLY A 8 11.57 30.38 -29.32
N ALA A 9 10.27 30.12 -29.44
CA ALA A 9 9.75 28.76 -29.58
C ALA A 9 10.01 28.23 -31.00
N ALA A 10 10.43 26.97 -31.14
CA ALA A 10 10.13 26.11 -32.30
C ALA A 10 10.43 24.64 -31.96
N ALA A 11 9.58 23.76 -32.48
CA ALA A 11 9.41 22.37 -32.09
C ALA A 11 10.33 21.37 -32.80
N ALA A 12 10.51 20.22 -32.12
CA ALA A 12 10.63 18.84 -32.58
C ALA A 12 11.64 18.44 -33.67
N THR A 13 12.55 17.53 -33.32
CA THR A 13 12.87 16.33 -34.13
C THR A 13 13.07 15.12 -33.22
N ILE A 14 12.45 14.01 -33.62
CA ILE A 14 12.45 12.72 -32.94
C ILE A 14 13.62 11.89 -33.49
N ALA A 15 14.36 11.22 -32.63
CA ALA A 15 15.30 10.16 -33.02
C ALA A 15 14.88 8.86 -32.34
N PHE A 16 14.16 8.02 -33.08
CA PHE A 16 13.93 6.61 -32.72
C PHE A 16 15.20 5.81 -33.07
N GLY A 17 15.86 5.24 -32.06
CA GLY A 17 16.85 4.18 -32.26
C GLY A 17 16.15 2.83 -32.30
N LEU A 18 16.16 2.18 -33.48
CA LEU A 18 15.76 0.78 -33.64
C LEU A 18 16.84 -0.15 -33.06
N SER A 19 16.44 -1.18 -32.31
CA SER A 19 16.60 -2.58 -32.77
C SER A 19 16.04 -3.62 -31.80
N ALA A 20 15.49 -4.67 -32.43
CA ALA A 20 15.27 -6.06 -31.97
C ALA A 20 13.88 -6.48 -31.42
N CYS A 21 13.03 -6.89 -32.38
CA CYS A 21 12.15 -8.07 -32.44
C CYS A 21 11.22 -8.46 -31.27
N GLY A 22 9.90 -8.40 -31.55
CA GLY A 22 8.87 -9.21 -30.90
C GLY A 22 7.46 -8.68 -31.16
N THR A 23 6.79 -9.22 -32.16
CA THR A 23 5.47 -8.84 -32.74
C THR A 23 4.28 -8.94 -31.77
N HIS A 24 3.50 -7.86 -31.59
CA HIS A 24 2.11 -7.69 -32.06
C HIS A 24 1.49 -6.37 -31.55
N ASP A 25 0.62 -5.83 -32.40
CA ASP A 25 -0.08 -4.54 -32.37
C ASP A 25 -0.94 -4.25 -31.13
N ALA A 26 -0.93 -2.99 -30.66
CA ALA A 26 -2.13 -2.17 -30.44
C ALA A 26 -1.77 -0.76 -29.88
N GLU A 27 -2.48 0.24 -30.40
CA GLU A 27 -2.45 1.69 -30.09
C GLU A 27 -2.77 2.05 -28.63
N PRO A 28 -2.48 3.29 -28.16
CA PRO A 28 -2.63 3.66 -26.76
C PRO A 28 -4.08 4.03 -26.46
N VAL A 29 -4.77 3.20 -25.68
CA VAL A 29 -6.04 3.58 -25.06
C VAL A 29 -5.72 4.22 -23.71
N ALA A 30 -6.01 5.51 -23.60
CA ALA A 30 -6.13 6.17 -22.30
C ALA A 30 -7.26 5.48 -21.53
N ASP A 31 -6.94 4.81 -20.43
CA ASP A 31 -7.94 4.42 -19.45
C ASP A 31 -7.38 4.60 -18.03
N SER A 32 -8.00 5.54 -17.34
CA SER A 32 -7.77 5.88 -15.94
C SER A 32 -8.27 4.75 -15.03
N LYS A 33 -7.50 3.65 -14.93
CA LYS A 33 -7.83 2.52 -14.05
C LYS A 33 -6.67 1.76 -13.41
N ASP A 34 -5.41 2.11 -13.70
CA ASP A 34 -4.24 1.41 -13.15
C ASP A 34 -3.40 2.26 -12.17
N LEU A 35 -4.08 2.85 -11.18
CA LEU A 35 -3.45 3.20 -9.89
C LEU A 35 -3.49 2.01 -8.91
N ALA A 36 -3.72 0.80 -9.42
CA ALA A 36 -3.68 -0.45 -8.68
C ALA A 36 -2.27 -1.05 -8.77
N VAL A 37 -1.45 -0.72 -7.76
CA VAL A 37 -0.42 -1.59 -7.16
C VAL A 37 0.16 -2.65 -8.11
N THR A 38 0.89 -2.24 -9.15
CA THR A 38 1.69 -3.17 -9.97
C THR A 38 3.03 -2.51 -10.28
N GLY A 39 4.02 -2.81 -9.44
CA GLY A 39 5.38 -2.27 -9.60
C GLY A 39 6.30 -2.41 -8.38
N LEU A 40 5.82 -2.93 -7.25
CA LEU A 40 6.64 -3.10 -6.03
C LEU A 40 7.25 -4.52 -5.96
N THR A 41 8.14 -4.87 -6.90
CA THR A 41 8.94 -6.11 -6.80
C THR A 41 10.43 -5.87 -6.64
N THR A 42 10.87 -4.62 -6.49
CA THR A 42 12.26 -4.31 -6.14
C THR A 42 12.25 -3.42 -4.90
N SER A 43 12.68 -3.98 -3.77
CA SER A 43 12.89 -3.25 -2.52
C SER A 43 14.04 -2.27 -2.70
N ILE A 44 13.76 -1.14 -3.35
CA ILE A 44 14.59 0.05 -3.25
C ILE A 44 14.06 0.77 -2.02
N ILE A 45 14.79 0.69 -0.92
CA ILE A 45 14.47 1.45 0.29
C ILE A 45 14.46 2.93 -0.13
N GLY A 46 13.27 3.51 -0.22
CA GLY A 46 13.08 4.91 -0.56
C GLY A 46 13.74 5.84 0.47
N PRO A 47 13.72 7.16 0.23
CA PRO A 47 14.40 8.17 1.06
C PRO A 47 13.96 8.18 2.53
N TYR A 48 12.80 7.60 2.84
CA TYR A 48 12.25 7.49 4.20
C TYR A 48 12.76 6.27 4.98
N GLY A 49 13.70 5.51 4.42
CA GLY A 49 14.32 4.36 5.08
C GLY A 49 13.33 3.21 5.31
N TYR A 50 13.78 2.21 6.07
CA TYR A 50 12.93 1.17 6.65
C TYR A 50 12.42 1.65 8.03
N LEU A 51 11.27 1.16 8.47
CA LEU A 51 10.87 1.38 9.87
C LEU A 51 11.80 0.58 10.79
N GLU A 52 12.56 1.28 11.65
CA GLU A 52 13.46 0.64 12.61
C GLU A 52 12.69 -0.32 13.54
N ASP A 53 13.32 -1.44 13.90
CA ASP A 53 12.74 -2.52 14.70
C ASP A 53 11.40 -3.07 14.19
N CYS A 54 11.09 -2.88 12.91
CA CYS A 54 9.90 -3.43 12.28
C CYS A 54 10.13 -4.85 11.78
N SER A 55 9.24 -5.76 12.18
CA SER A 55 9.11 -7.08 11.57
C SER A 55 7.75 -7.18 10.90
N ASN A 56 7.75 -7.37 9.58
CA ASN A 56 6.53 -7.57 8.82
C ASN A 56 5.83 -8.84 9.33
N PRO A 57 4.58 -8.75 9.84
CA PRO A 57 3.86 -9.93 10.28
C PRO A 57 3.75 -10.94 9.16
N ALA A 58 4.14 -12.19 9.42
CA ALA A 58 3.92 -13.30 8.51
C ALA A 58 2.45 -13.71 8.53
N MET A 59 1.98 -14.28 7.41
CA MET A 59 0.65 -14.86 7.34
C MET A 59 0.57 -16.02 8.34
N PRO A 60 -0.42 -16.05 9.24
CA PRO A 60 -0.60 -17.19 10.14
C PRO A 60 -1.10 -18.41 9.36
N ASP A 61 -0.97 -19.59 9.97
CA ASP A 61 -1.62 -20.79 9.45
C ASP A 61 -3.15 -20.61 9.46
N ASP A 62 -3.81 -21.02 8.37
CA ASP A 62 -5.25 -20.85 8.15
C ASP A 62 -5.93 -22.16 7.72
N PRO A 63 -5.95 -23.18 8.60
CA PRO A 63 -6.53 -24.48 8.29
C PRO A 63 -8.07 -24.44 8.17
N LYS A 64 -8.71 -23.32 8.55
CA LYS A 64 -10.15 -23.10 8.40
C LYS A 64 -10.50 -22.26 7.17
N ASN A 65 -9.51 -21.84 6.39
CA ASN A 65 -9.68 -21.02 5.20
C ASN A 65 -10.56 -19.78 5.49
N LEU A 66 -10.19 -19.04 6.54
CA LEU A 66 -10.86 -17.82 6.98
C LEU A 66 -10.40 -16.60 6.19
N LEU A 67 -9.17 -16.61 5.66
CA LEU A 67 -8.61 -15.50 4.89
C LEU A 67 -9.31 -15.32 3.55
N ILE A 68 -9.60 -16.39 2.81
CA ILE A 68 -10.14 -16.33 1.44
C ILE A 68 -9.37 -15.30 0.58
N GLY A 69 -8.03 -15.34 0.63
CA GLY A 69 -7.17 -14.42 -0.14
C GLY A 69 -7.03 -13.01 0.43
N ASN A 70 -7.64 -12.69 1.57
CA ASN A 70 -7.56 -11.36 2.22
C ASN A 70 -6.29 -11.13 3.04
N TRP A 71 -5.15 -11.72 2.64
CA TRP A 71 -3.88 -11.42 3.31
C TRP A 71 -3.15 -10.27 2.59
N PRO A 72 -2.80 -9.17 3.28
CA PRO A 72 -2.10 -8.05 2.66
C PRO A 72 -0.74 -8.48 2.10
N LYS A 73 -0.52 -8.25 0.80
CA LYS A 73 0.70 -8.66 0.07
C LYS A 73 1.88 -7.70 0.22
N PHE A 74 1.64 -6.48 0.68
CA PHE A 74 2.69 -5.50 0.87
C PHE A 74 3.49 -5.76 2.16
N ASP A 75 4.74 -5.31 2.15
CA ASP A 75 5.57 -5.23 3.34
C ASP A 75 5.27 -3.93 4.09
N VAL A 76 4.77 -4.05 5.33
CA VAL A 76 4.38 -2.91 6.16
C VAL A 76 5.57 -2.04 6.57
N CYS A 77 6.77 -2.63 6.61
CA CYS A 77 7.95 -1.95 7.11
C CYS A 77 8.68 -1.13 6.03
N SER A 78 8.45 -1.48 4.76
CA SER A 78 8.90 -0.74 3.58
C SER A 78 7.74 -0.09 2.82
N LEU A 79 6.60 0.14 3.48
CA LEU A 79 5.48 0.85 2.87
C LEU A 79 5.91 2.28 2.48
N MET A 80 5.40 2.79 1.35
CA MET A 80 5.65 4.14 0.81
C MET A 80 7.13 4.44 0.51
N THR A 81 7.73 3.67 -0.38
CA THR A 81 9.10 3.85 -0.87
C THR A 81 9.17 4.66 -2.17
N VAL A 82 8.40 5.75 -2.27
CA VAL A 82 8.48 6.67 -3.42
C VAL A 82 9.60 7.71 -3.20
N SER A 83 10.14 8.27 -4.28
CA SER A 83 11.26 9.23 -4.20
C SER A 83 10.83 10.58 -3.59
N GLU A 84 11.78 11.38 -3.08
CA GLU A 84 11.46 12.69 -2.47
C GLU A 84 10.88 13.66 -3.50
N ASP A 85 11.33 13.56 -4.75
CA ASP A 85 10.87 14.42 -5.85
C ASP A 85 9.42 14.12 -6.27
N GLU A 86 8.88 12.96 -5.87
CA GLU A 86 7.51 12.53 -6.16
C GLU A 86 6.52 12.90 -5.05
N THR A 87 6.97 13.50 -3.93
CA THR A 87 6.07 13.98 -2.88
C THR A 87 5.86 15.49 -2.94
N PRO A 88 4.60 15.97 -2.91
CA PRO A 88 4.33 17.40 -2.78
C PRO A 88 4.52 17.91 -1.34
N LEU A 89 4.83 17.03 -0.38
CA LEU A 89 5.06 17.39 1.00
C LEU A 89 6.53 17.76 1.24
N SER A 90 6.79 18.66 2.18
CA SER A 90 8.13 18.81 2.74
C SER A 90 8.60 17.49 3.35
N TYR A 91 9.90 17.18 3.25
CA TYR A 91 10.51 15.97 3.82
C TYR A 91 10.02 15.62 5.23
N VAL A 92 9.96 16.60 6.14
CA VAL A 92 9.53 16.39 7.54
C VAL A 92 8.08 15.87 7.61
N LYS A 93 7.17 16.46 6.84
CA LYS A 93 5.76 16.03 6.77
C LYS A 93 5.62 14.67 6.11
N ALA A 94 6.34 14.46 5.00
CA ALA A 94 6.35 13.18 4.30
C ALA A 94 6.83 12.05 5.22
N LYS A 95 7.94 12.26 5.95
CA LYS A 95 8.48 11.32 6.93
C LYS A 95 7.48 10.99 8.05
N ALA A 96 6.74 11.99 8.56
CA ALA A 96 5.72 11.76 9.58
C ALA A 96 4.56 10.91 9.05
N VAL A 97 4.07 11.19 7.84
CA VAL A 97 3.00 10.40 7.19
C VAL A 97 3.46 8.96 6.93
N VAL A 98 4.69 8.78 6.42
CA VAL A 98 5.25 7.44 6.17
C VAL A 98 5.38 6.65 7.47
N TYR A 99 5.91 7.26 8.53
CA TYR A 99 6.02 6.61 9.84
C TYR A 99 4.64 6.17 10.36
N ASP A 100 3.66 7.08 10.33
CA ASP A 100 2.28 6.79 10.75
C ASP A 100 1.64 5.67 9.95
N ALA A 101 1.76 5.71 8.62
CA ALA A 101 1.24 4.69 7.72
C ALA A 101 1.79 3.30 8.04
N ARG A 102 3.11 3.21 8.27
CA ARG A 102 3.79 1.95 8.61
C ARG A 102 3.35 1.42 9.97
N MET A 103 3.23 2.28 10.98
CA MET A 103 2.77 1.90 12.31
C MET A 103 1.31 1.44 12.32
N LYS A 104 0.43 2.14 11.61
CA LYS A 104 -0.98 1.74 11.41
C LYS A 104 -1.07 0.39 10.71
N ALA A 105 -0.40 0.24 9.56
CA ALA A 105 -0.42 -0.99 8.79
C ALA A 105 0.16 -2.16 9.58
N LEU A 106 1.26 -1.96 10.32
CA LEU A 106 1.84 -2.98 11.20
C LEU A 106 0.85 -3.42 12.28
N THR A 107 0.22 -2.47 12.96
CA THR A 107 -0.76 -2.73 14.04
C THR A 107 -1.97 -3.48 13.50
N GLN A 108 -2.53 -3.01 12.38
CA GLN A 108 -3.70 -3.64 11.77
C GLN A 108 -3.39 -5.03 11.21
N LYS A 109 -2.21 -5.24 10.62
CA LYS A 109 -1.79 -6.55 10.10
C LYS A 109 -1.58 -7.56 11.24
N LYS A 110 -1.07 -7.12 12.40
CA LYS A 110 -1.02 -7.94 13.63
C LYS A 110 -2.41 -8.31 14.13
N ALA A 111 -3.32 -7.33 14.22
CA ALA A 111 -4.70 -7.57 14.64
C ALA A 111 -5.42 -8.55 13.69
N LEU A 112 -5.15 -8.46 12.37
CA LEU A 112 -5.66 -9.41 11.39
C LEU A 112 -5.14 -10.83 11.65
N SER A 113 -3.84 -10.99 11.92
CA SER A 113 -3.27 -12.29 12.32
C SER A 113 -3.94 -12.86 13.57
N GLU A 114 -4.14 -12.03 14.59
CA GLU A 114 -4.80 -12.43 15.83
C GLU A 114 -6.23 -12.90 15.60
N LEU A 115 -7.00 -12.20 14.75
CA LEU A 115 -8.36 -12.60 14.38
C LEU A 115 -8.41 -13.98 13.69
N ILE A 116 -7.43 -14.29 12.84
CA ILE A 116 -7.35 -15.59 12.15
C ILE A 116 -7.03 -16.71 13.14
N VAL A 117 -6.07 -16.48 14.03
CA VAL A 117 -5.69 -17.43 15.07
C VAL A 117 -6.85 -17.67 16.03
N GLU A 118 -7.49 -16.61 16.52
CA GLU A 118 -8.66 -16.66 17.39
C GLU A 118 -9.81 -17.44 16.72
N GLY A 119 -10.14 -17.11 15.47
CA GLY A 119 -11.19 -17.78 14.71
C GLY A 119 -10.90 -19.26 14.52
N THR A 120 -9.66 -19.61 14.15
CA THR A 120 -9.22 -21.00 13.97
C THR A 120 -9.35 -21.80 15.26
N GLN A 121 -8.90 -21.25 16.39
CA GLN A 121 -8.99 -21.89 17.69
C GLN A 121 -10.46 -22.08 18.11
N ARG A 122 -11.27 -21.01 18.01
CA ARG A 122 -12.66 -21.04 18.44
C ARG A 122 -13.51 -21.99 17.61
N ILE A 123 -13.34 -22.02 16.29
CA ILE A 123 -14.04 -22.97 15.41
C ILE A 123 -13.62 -24.41 15.76
N SER A 124 -12.35 -24.65 16.02
CA SER A 124 -11.84 -25.99 16.35
C SER A 124 -12.38 -26.50 17.69
N ALA A 125 -12.49 -25.62 18.69
CA ALA A 125 -13.03 -25.95 20.02
C ALA A 125 -14.57 -26.06 20.05
N SER A 126 -15.28 -25.62 19.00
CA SER A 126 -16.74 -25.57 19.00
C SER A 126 -17.40 -26.88 18.53
N PRO A 127 -18.63 -27.19 19.01
CA PRO A 127 -19.42 -28.31 18.51
C PRO A 127 -19.68 -28.21 17.00
N PRO A 128 -19.77 -29.34 16.27
CA PRO A 128 -19.93 -29.32 14.80
C PRO A 128 -21.08 -28.44 14.30
N ALA A 129 -22.22 -28.43 15.00
CA ALA A 129 -23.39 -27.63 14.63
C ALA A 129 -23.15 -26.10 14.66
N GLN A 130 -22.16 -25.62 15.44
CA GLN A 130 -21.87 -24.19 15.59
C GLN A 130 -20.75 -23.70 14.67
N ARG A 131 -19.94 -24.61 14.13
CA ARG A 131 -18.77 -24.27 13.31
C ARG A 131 -19.11 -23.46 12.05
N PRO A 132 -20.19 -23.75 11.29
CA PRO A 132 -20.51 -22.97 10.10
C PRO A 132 -20.79 -21.50 10.39
N ALA A 133 -21.56 -21.23 11.46
CA ALA A 133 -21.90 -19.87 11.88
C ALA A 133 -20.64 -19.09 12.31
N LEU A 134 -19.78 -19.70 13.14
CA LEU A 134 -18.51 -19.10 13.53
C LEU A 134 -17.58 -18.87 12.33
N THR A 135 -17.51 -19.82 11.40
CA THR A 135 -16.70 -19.67 10.18
C THR A 135 -17.16 -18.46 9.37
N TYR A 136 -18.46 -18.29 9.21
CA TYR A 136 -19.03 -17.13 8.52
C TYR A 136 -18.73 -15.82 9.27
N GLU A 137 -18.94 -15.78 10.59
CA GLU A 137 -18.67 -14.61 11.42
C GLU A 137 -17.21 -14.15 11.31
N TYR A 138 -16.25 -15.06 11.50
CA TYR A 138 -14.83 -14.71 11.45
C TYR A 138 -14.39 -14.32 10.04
N ARG A 139 -14.92 -14.96 8.99
CA ARG A 139 -14.66 -14.53 7.60
C ARG A 139 -15.12 -13.09 7.37
N THR A 140 -16.30 -12.73 7.83
CA THR A 140 -16.80 -11.35 7.72
C THR A 140 -15.92 -10.37 8.50
N ARG A 141 -15.56 -10.70 9.75
CA ARG A 141 -14.69 -9.86 10.59
C ARG A 141 -13.31 -9.66 9.96
N ILE A 142 -12.71 -10.73 9.43
CA ILE A 142 -11.41 -10.72 8.74
C ILE A 142 -11.49 -9.88 7.46
N ALA A 143 -12.54 -10.05 6.65
CA ALA A 143 -12.74 -9.25 5.45
C ALA A 143 -12.91 -7.75 5.77
N THR A 144 -13.67 -7.42 6.83
CA THR A 144 -13.81 -6.02 7.30
C THR A 144 -12.47 -5.46 7.77
N ALA A 145 -11.72 -6.19 8.59
CA ALA A 145 -10.41 -5.75 9.09
C ALA A 145 -9.40 -5.58 7.94
N HIS A 146 -9.40 -6.48 6.96
CA HIS A 146 -8.59 -6.35 5.75
C HIS A 146 -8.97 -5.09 4.94
N ALA A 147 -10.26 -4.86 4.71
CA ALA A 147 -10.72 -3.68 3.98
C ALA A 147 -10.33 -2.37 4.70
N GLN A 148 -10.45 -2.33 6.03
CA GLN A 148 -10.01 -1.19 6.84
C GLN A 148 -8.50 -0.96 6.75
N LEU A 149 -7.71 -2.03 6.73
CA LEU A 149 -6.26 -1.94 6.56
C LEU A 149 -5.90 -1.39 5.18
N ILE A 150 -6.52 -1.88 4.09
CA ILE A 150 -6.29 -1.37 2.74
C ILE A 150 -6.70 0.10 2.65
N GLN A 151 -7.86 0.45 3.21
CA GLN A 151 -8.33 1.83 3.23
C GLN A 151 -7.35 2.75 3.98
N GLY A 152 -6.89 2.35 5.17
CA GLY A 152 -5.93 3.15 5.95
C GLY A 152 -4.61 3.38 5.23
N VAL A 153 -4.12 2.39 4.47
CA VAL A 153 -2.93 2.54 3.61
C VAL A 153 -3.22 3.52 2.46
N ASN A 154 -4.37 3.42 1.81
CA ASN A 154 -4.75 4.32 0.72
C ASN A 154 -4.95 5.76 1.20
N ASP A 155 -5.56 5.95 2.37
CA ASP A 155 -5.75 7.26 3.00
C ASP A 155 -4.40 7.91 3.31
N SER A 156 -3.48 7.11 3.86
CA SER A 156 -2.12 7.56 4.17
C SER A 156 -1.33 7.86 2.90
N MET A 157 -1.52 7.08 1.82
CA MET A 157 -0.90 7.37 0.52
C MET A 157 -1.46 8.66 -0.09
N SER A 158 -2.76 8.88 0.02
CA SER A 158 -3.40 10.12 -0.45
C SER A 158 -2.88 11.33 0.32
N ALA A 159 -2.76 11.21 1.64
CA ALA A 159 -2.13 12.24 2.48
C ALA A 159 -0.66 12.48 2.09
N PHE A 160 0.10 11.42 1.82
CA PHE A 160 1.48 11.49 1.35
C PHE A 160 1.60 12.24 0.01
N LEU A 161 0.62 12.07 -0.88
CA LEU A 161 0.49 12.78 -2.15
C LEU A 161 -0.17 14.17 -2.00
N GLY A 162 -0.25 14.72 -0.78
CA GLY A 162 -0.75 16.07 -0.53
C GLY A 162 -2.27 16.23 -0.61
N LEU A 163 -3.01 15.12 -0.70
CA LEU A 163 -4.47 15.07 -0.81
C LEU A 163 -5.06 14.25 0.36
N PRO A 164 -4.88 14.67 1.62
CA PRO A 164 -5.40 13.92 2.76
C PRO A 164 -6.93 13.85 2.69
N PRO A 165 -7.53 12.67 2.92
CA PRO A 165 -8.98 12.56 3.01
C PRO A 165 -9.52 13.37 4.21
N ALA A 166 -10.80 13.71 4.17
CA ALA A 166 -11.44 14.44 5.25
C ALA A 166 -11.31 13.68 6.57
N GLY A 167 -10.80 14.36 7.61
CA GLY A 167 -10.58 13.75 8.93
C GLY A 167 -9.32 12.90 9.04
N PHE A 168 -8.42 12.89 8.04
CA PHE A 168 -7.12 12.23 8.17
C PHE A 168 -6.31 12.81 9.33
N GLN A 169 -5.76 11.92 10.16
CA GLN A 169 -4.94 12.27 11.31
C GLN A 169 -3.70 11.39 11.35
N ILE A 170 -2.60 11.97 11.83
CA ILE A 170 -1.40 11.24 12.20
C ILE A 170 -1.56 10.81 13.66
N ASP A 171 -1.60 9.51 13.90
CA ASP A 171 -1.79 8.92 15.22
C ASP A 171 -0.45 8.55 15.86
N TYR A 172 0.54 8.21 15.04
CA TYR A 172 1.89 7.86 15.47
C TYR A 172 2.89 8.92 15.03
N LEU A 173 3.61 9.49 15.99
CA LEU A 173 4.69 10.43 15.73
C LEU A 173 6.04 9.73 15.81
N ALA A 174 6.92 9.98 14.84
CA ALA A 174 8.30 9.58 14.91
C ALA A 174 8.97 10.28 16.12
N ARG A 175 9.73 9.54 16.93
CA ARG A 175 10.48 10.10 18.05
C ARG A 175 11.74 10.81 17.58
#